data_AF-A0A067BNJ1-F1
#
_entry.id   AF-A0A067BNJ1-F1
#
_cell.length_a   1.000
_cell.length_b   1.000
_cell.length_c   1.000
_cell.angle_alpha   90.00
_cell.angle_beta   90.00
_cell.angle_gamma   90.00
#
_symmetry.space_group_name_H-M   'P 1'
#
loop_
_entity.id
_entity.type
_entity.pdbx_description
1 polymer ?
#
loop_
_entity_poly.entity_id
_entity_poly.type
_entity_poly.pdbx_seq_one_letter_code
_entity_poly.pdbx_strand_id
1 'polypeptide(L)'
;MASLPLPRGYFNMSNMTEAERLQYAEYAESAIRKVFALSDFHKNSWVPVHEKKGVSVYRNFTAKPRLAPNVSKSNIAEVGCKSSLQASLDDIARAFSAHDDGLFRRLMKKLNPRVVDAAVLQSIVPRTASNPYRYVGIKWYATKSASMMVTNRDYCVLEVLDRIVDARGNDMLVRVLSSIDLPECPSLEASHGF
;
A
#
# COMPACT_ATOMS: atom_id res chain seq x y z
N MET A 1 -19.75 16.75 10.51
CA MET A 1 -18.90 15.73 9.88
C MET A 1 -19.12 14.42 10.61
N ALA A 2 -19.33 13.33 9.88
CA ALA A 2 -19.37 12.00 10.49
C ALA A 2 -17.98 11.65 11.06
N SER A 3 -17.95 10.92 12.17
CA SER A 3 -16.72 10.59 12.89
C SER A 3 -16.23 9.19 12.54
N LEU A 4 -14.91 9.01 12.46
CA LEU A 4 -14.28 7.70 12.42
C LEU A 4 -14.22 7.07 13.84
N PRO A 5 -14.28 5.73 13.98
CA PRO A 5 -14.30 4.72 12.91
C PRO A 5 -15.63 4.63 12.17
N LEU A 6 -15.59 4.20 10.91
CA LEU A 6 -16.80 3.99 10.11
C LEU A 6 -17.61 2.80 10.65
N PRO A 7 -18.95 2.83 10.50
CA PRO A 7 -19.78 1.65 10.72
C PRO A 7 -19.32 0.46 9.87
N ARG A 8 -19.50 -0.76 10.39
CA ARG A 8 -19.19 -1.98 9.64
C ARG A 8 -20.03 -2.03 8.35
N GLY A 9 -19.38 -2.32 7.22
CA GLY A 9 -20.05 -2.38 5.92
C GLY A 9 -20.39 -1.02 5.32
N TYR A 10 -19.78 0.08 5.81
CA TYR A 10 -19.96 1.42 5.23
C TYR A 10 -19.70 1.44 3.72
N PHE A 11 -18.63 0.76 3.28
CA PHE A 11 -18.37 0.51 1.87
C PHE A 11 -19.03 -0.81 1.46
N ASN A 12 -20.06 -0.73 0.62
CA ASN A 12 -20.77 -1.92 0.17
C ASN A 12 -20.08 -2.56 -1.03
N MET A 13 -19.32 -3.63 -0.78
CA MET A 13 -18.60 -4.37 -1.83
C MET A 13 -19.42 -5.52 -2.45
N SER A 14 -20.74 -5.59 -2.21
CA SER A 14 -21.58 -6.70 -2.68
C SER A 14 -21.68 -6.81 -4.20
N ASN A 15 -21.48 -5.71 -4.92
CA ASN A 15 -21.75 -5.63 -6.35
C ASN A 15 -20.56 -6.03 -7.22
N MET A 16 -19.41 -6.32 -6.62
CA MET A 16 -18.20 -6.70 -7.35
C MET A 16 -18.38 -8.04 -8.05
N THR A 17 -18.28 -8.01 -9.37
CA THR A 17 -18.40 -9.16 -10.26
C THR A 17 -17.13 -10.02 -10.23
N GLU A 18 -17.24 -11.26 -10.70
CA GLU A 18 -16.07 -12.15 -10.83
C GLU A 18 -15.06 -11.62 -11.87
N ALA A 19 -15.55 -10.99 -12.94
CA ALA A 19 -14.68 -10.38 -13.95
C ALA A 19 -13.81 -9.26 -13.37
N GLU A 20 -14.39 -8.39 -12.53
CA GLU A 20 -13.64 -7.34 -11.82
C GLU A 20 -12.63 -7.94 -10.82
N ARG A 21 -13.02 -9.00 -10.10
CA ARG A 21 -12.08 -9.73 -9.21
C ARG A 21 -10.88 -10.27 -9.96
N LEU A 22 -11.09 -10.90 -11.12
CA LEU A 22 -10.02 -11.41 -11.97
C LEU A 22 -9.12 -10.29 -12.47
N GLN A 23 -9.69 -9.15 -12.88
CA GLN A 23 -8.91 -7.98 -13.29
C GLN A 23 -7.99 -7.45 -12.18
N TYR A 24 -8.46 -7.41 -10.92
CA TYR A 24 -7.61 -7.03 -9.79
C TYR A 24 -6.53 -8.08 -9.49
N ALA A 25 -6.83 -9.37 -9.65
CA ALA A 25 -5.84 -10.43 -9.52
C ALA A 25 -4.73 -10.31 -10.58
N GLU A 26 -5.06 -9.98 -11.82
CA GLU A 26 -4.08 -9.71 -12.89
C GLU A 26 -3.28 -8.43 -12.63
N TYR A 27 -3.94 -7.38 -12.16
CA TYR A 27 -3.28 -6.12 -11.81
C TYR A 27 -2.22 -6.32 -10.72
N ALA A 28 -2.42 -7.26 -9.79
CA ALA A 28 -1.46 -7.57 -8.75
C ALA A 28 -0.08 -7.98 -9.30
N GLU A 29 -0.03 -8.77 -10.36
CA GLU A 29 1.22 -9.15 -11.04
C GLU A 29 1.92 -7.94 -11.66
N SER A 30 1.15 -7.06 -12.30
CA SER A 30 1.68 -5.80 -12.85
C SER A 30 2.23 -4.90 -11.75
N ALA A 31 1.56 -4.82 -10.60
CA ALA A 31 1.96 -4.00 -9.46
C ALA A 31 3.32 -4.44 -8.89
N ILE A 32 3.55 -5.76 -8.76
CA ILE A 32 4.84 -6.31 -8.34
C ILE A 32 5.95 -5.91 -9.31
N ARG A 33 5.75 -6.09 -10.63
CA ARG A 33 6.74 -5.73 -11.66
C ARG A 33 7.10 -4.25 -11.63
N LYS A 34 6.11 -3.37 -11.43
CA LYS A 34 6.31 -1.91 -11.33
C LYS A 34 7.20 -1.55 -10.14
N VAL A 35 6.97 -2.16 -8.97
CA VAL A 35 7.81 -1.91 -7.78
C VAL A 35 9.25 -2.34 -8.03
N PHE A 36 9.48 -3.49 -8.67
CA PHE A 36 10.84 -3.91 -9.00
C PHE A 36 11.53 -2.93 -9.96
N ALA A 37 10.83 -2.50 -11.01
CA ALA A 37 11.36 -1.54 -11.98
C ALA A 37 11.69 -0.17 -11.34
N LEU A 38 11.00 0.23 -10.27
CA LEU A 38 11.29 1.44 -9.49
C LEU A 38 12.46 1.24 -8.53
N SER A 39 12.56 0.06 -7.92
CA SER A 39 13.62 -0.28 -6.95
C SER A 39 14.98 -0.59 -7.58
N ASP A 40 15.04 -0.69 -8.90
CA ASP A 40 16.27 -1.03 -9.63
C ASP A 40 17.35 0.05 -9.43
N PHE A 41 18.30 -0.28 -8.55
CA PHE A 41 19.42 0.58 -8.16
C PHE A 41 20.39 0.85 -9.32
N HIS A 42 20.39 0.01 -10.36
CA HIS A 42 21.26 0.19 -11.53
C HIS A 42 20.95 1.44 -12.34
N LYS A 43 19.82 2.12 -12.07
CA LYS A 43 19.47 3.40 -12.70
C LYS A 43 20.27 4.60 -12.17
N ASN A 44 21.19 4.43 -11.20
CA ASN A 44 22.03 5.50 -10.60
C ASN A 44 21.25 6.75 -10.13
N SER A 45 19.95 6.61 -9.89
CA SER A 45 19.02 7.72 -9.70
C SER A 45 18.64 7.96 -8.24
N TRP A 46 18.96 7.02 -7.36
CA TRP A 46 18.65 7.05 -5.93
C TRP A 46 19.79 7.71 -5.15
N VAL A 47 19.54 8.91 -4.63
CA VAL A 47 20.51 9.69 -3.85
C VAL A 47 20.18 9.54 -2.35
N PRO A 48 21.15 9.17 -1.49
CA PRO A 48 20.93 9.13 -0.05
C PRO A 48 20.68 10.55 0.48
N VAL A 49 19.65 10.73 1.31
CA VAL A 49 19.26 12.04 1.87
C VAL A 49 19.26 12.08 3.39
N HIS A 50 19.10 10.93 4.05
CA HIS A 50 19.08 10.87 5.51
C HIS A 50 19.42 9.47 6.00
N GLU A 51 20.05 9.36 7.17
CA GLU A 51 20.19 8.10 7.88
C GLU A 51 19.98 8.32 9.38
N LYS A 52 19.18 7.46 10.00
CA LYS A 52 18.92 7.52 11.43
C LYS A 52 18.56 6.15 11.98
N LYS A 53 19.22 5.73 13.06
CA LYS A 53 18.96 4.47 13.78
C LYS A 53 18.93 3.23 12.84
N GLY A 54 19.88 3.14 11.89
CA GLY A 54 19.97 2.01 10.95
C GLY A 54 18.89 2.01 9.86
N VAL A 55 18.22 3.14 9.63
CA VAL A 55 17.31 3.35 8.49
C VAL A 55 17.91 4.41 7.59
N SER A 56 18.28 4.03 6.37
CA SER A 56 18.77 4.94 5.33
C SER A 56 17.63 5.30 4.39
N VAL A 57 17.49 6.59 4.09
CA VAL A 57 16.45 7.17 3.22
C VAL A 57 17.11 7.72 1.96
N TYR A 58 16.51 7.40 0.82
CA TYR A 58 16.95 7.79 -0.51
C TYR A 58 15.84 8.54 -1.23
N ARG A 59 16.19 9.46 -2.12
CA ARG A 59 15.26 10.10 -3.06
C ARG A 59 15.67 9.82 -4.49
N ASN A 60 14.66 9.59 -5.34
CA ASN A 60 14.88 9.52 -6.78
C ASN A 60 14.56 10.87 -7.41
N PHE A 61 15.56 11.48 -8.05
CA PHE A 61 15.45 12.78 -8.72
C PHE A 61 15.23 12.67 -10.24
N THR A 62 15.12 11.46 -10.80
CA THR A 62 14.92 11.26 -12.26
C THR A 62 13.49 11.50 -12.75
N ALA A 63 12.57 11.88 -11.86
CA ALA A 63 11.28 12.42 -12.27
C ALA A 63 11.51 13.76 -13.01
N LYS A 64 11.75 13.71 -14.33
CA LYS A 64 11.73 14.88 -15.20
C LYS A 64 10.41 15.61 -14.96
N PRO A 65 10.40 16.95 -14.81
CA PRO A 65 9.16 17.69 -14.94
C PRO A 65 8.61 17.33 -16.33
N ARG A 66 7.46 16.64 -16.38
CA ARG A 66 6.88 16.24 -17.66
C ARG A 66 6.63 17.50 -18.47
N LEU A 67 7.09 17.50 -19.72
CA LEU A 67 6.81 18.47 -20.78
C LEU A 67 5.30 18.46 -21.14
N ALA A 68 4.44 18.82 -20.19
CA ALA A 68 3.01 19.00 -20.40
C ALA A 68 2.61 20.33 -19.75
N PRO A 69 2.34 21.39 -20.53
CA PRO A 69 2.13 22.74 -20.00
C PRO A 69 0.89 22.90 -19.10
N ASN A 70 0.03 21.87 -19.01
CA ASN A 70 -1.28 21.95 -18.34
C ASN A 70 -1.51 20.89 -17.24
N VAL A 71 -0.46 20.30 -16.66
CA VAL A 71 -0.63 19.43 -15.48
C VAL A 71 -0.28 20.23 -14.23
N SER A 72 -1.29 20.42 -13.38
CA SER A 72 -1.19 21.05 -12.07
C SER A 72 0.02 20.58 -11.25
N LYS A 73 0.56 21.49 -10.43
CA LYS A 73 1.69 21.32 -9.50
C LYS A 73 1.68 19.98 -8.74
N SER A 74 2.21 18.92 -9.35
CA SER A 74 2.28 17.61 -8.71
C SER A 74 3.53 17.54 -7.84
N ASN A 75 3.35 17.61 -6.50
CA ASN A 75 4.43 17.50 -5.51
C ASN A 75 4.84 16.04 -5.22
N ILE A 76 4.85 15.18 -6.24
CA ILE A 76 5.18 13.76 -6.07
C ILE A 76 6.70 13.62 -5.87
N ALA A 77 7.10 13.02 -4.76
CA ALA A 77 8.49 12.64 -4.49
C ALA A 77 8.60 11.12 -4.36
N GLU A 78 9.51 10.54 -5.12
CA GLU A 78 9.87 9.12 -4.99
C GLU A 78 10.90 8.96 -3.86
N VAL A 79 10.55 8.14 -2.86
CA VAL A 79 11.34 7.93 -1.65
C VAL A 79 11.54 6.44 -1.43
N GLY A 80 12.78 6.05 -1.16
CA GLY A 80 13.17 4.67 -0.81
C GLY A 80 13.73 4.63 0.60
N CYS A 81 13.46 3.56 1.33
CA CYS A 81 14.03 3.33 2.66
C CYS A 81 14.68 1.95 2.68
N LYS A 82 15.85 1.84 3.31
CA LYS A 82 16.56 0.59 3.53
C LYS A 82 16.88 0.43 5.01
N SER A 83 16.67 -0.77 5.53
CA SER A 83 17.06 -1.15 6.89
C SER A 83 17.32 -2.66 6.96
N SER A 84 17.78 -3.14 8.11
CA SER A 84 18.01 -4.56 8.39
C SER A 84 17.26 -4.97 9.66
N LEU A 85 16.69 -6.17 9.65
CA LEU A 85 15.95 -6.73 10.77
C LEU A 85 16.28 -8.22 10.88
N GLN A 86 16.46 -8.72 12.10
CA GLN A 86 16.56 -10.15 12.37
C GLN A 86 15.15 -10.76 12.42
N ALA A 87 14.70 -11.35 11.30
CA ALA A 87 13.41 -12.00 11.18
C ALA A 87 13.43 -13.02 10.04
N SER A 88 12.64 -14.09 10.14
CA SER A 88 12.39 -15.00 9.01
C SER A 88 11.34 -14.40 8.06
N LEU A 89 11.29 -14.88 6.81
CA LEU A 89 10.21 -14.48 5.88
C LEU A 89 8.82 -14.85 6.43
N ASP A 90 8.74 -15.92 7.22
CA ASP A 90 7.50 -16.34 7.88
C ASP A 90 7.05 -15.34 8.94
N ASP A 91 7.97 -14.79 9.72
CA ASP A 91 7.66 -13.75 10.70
C ASP A 91 7.08 -12.51 10.00
N ILE A 92 7.70 -12.10 8.90
CA ILE A 92 7.23 -10.97 8.10
C ILE A 92 5.87 -11.28 7.47
N ALA A 93 5.69 -12.47 6.89
CA ALA A 93 4.44 -12.89 6.28
C ALA A 93 3.30 -12.98 7.30
N ARG A 94 3.57 -13.46 8.52
CA ARG A 94 2.61 -13.47 9.62
C ARG A 94 2.28 -12.05 10.09
N ALA A 95 3.28 -11.18 10.22
CA ALA A 95 3.07 -9.80 10.67
C ALA A 95 2.15 -9.01 9.72
N PHE A 96 2.21 -9.28 8.41
CA PHE A 96 1.33 -8.66 7.41
C PHE A 96 0.06 -9.45 7.10
N SER A 97 -0.17 -10.60 7.75
CA SER A 97 -1.39 -11.41 7.57
C SER A 97 -2.58 -10.77 8.29
N ALA A 98 -3.12 -9.71 7.70
CA ALA A 98 -4.22 -8.94 8.26
C ALA A 98 -5.42 -8.94 7.31
N HIS A 99 -6.13 -10.07 7.25
CA HIS A 99 -7.21 -10.33 6.30
C HIS A 99 -8.62 -10.04 6.84
N ASP A 100 -8.72 -9.57 8.09
CA ASP A 100 -9.95 -9.00 8.67
C ASP A 100 -9.71 -7.57 9.19
N ASP A 101 -10.80 -6.82 9.38
CA ASP A 101 -10.80 -5.43 9.82
C ASP A 101 -10.06 -5.23 11.15
N GLY A 102 -10.26 -6.14 12.10
CA GLY A 102 -9.67 -6.04 13.44
C GLY A 102 -8.15 -6.18 13.39
N LEU A 103 -7.65 -7.20 12.69
CA LEU A 103 -6.22 -7.38 12.46
C LEU A 103 -5.63 -6.23 11.67
N PHE A 104 -6.30 -5.79 10.60
CA PHE A 104 -5.77 -4.74 9.72
C PHE A 104 -5.71 -3.38 10.42
N ARG A 105 -6.73 -3.01 11.19
CA ARG A 105 -6.72 -1.81 12.02
C ARG A 105 -5.58 -1.82 13.03
N ARG A 106 -5.36 -2.95 13.72
CA ARG A 106 -4.23 -3.09 14.66
C ARG A 106 -2.88 -2.97 13.97
N LEU A 107 -2.70 -3.63 12.82
CA LEU A 107 -1.47 -3.56 12.04
C LEU A 107 -1.19 -2.13 11.58
N MET A 108 -2.16 -1.47 10.94
CA MET A 108 -1.98 -0.12 10.42
C MET A 108 -1.72 0.90 11.53
N LYS A 109 -2.37 0.77 12.69
CA LYS A 109 -2.09 1.61 13.86
C LYS A 109 -0.67 1.42 14.40
N LYS A 110 -0.15 0.19 14.40
CA LYS A 110 1.24 -0.11 14.78
C LYS A 110 2.24 0.48 13.79
N LEU A 111 1.98 0.39 12.49
CA LEU A 111 2.86 0.92 11.44
C LEU A 111 2.83 2.45 11.36
N ASN A 112 1.67 3.05 11.59
CA ASN A 112 1.48 4.49 11.59
C ASN A 112 0.48 4.88 12.69
N PRO A 113 0.96 5.45 13.82
CA PRO A 113 0.11 5.86 14.94
C PRO A 113 -0.97 6.89 14.57
N ARG A 114 -0.83 7.59 13.44
CA ARG A 114 -1.82 8.56 12.94
C ARG A 114 -2.98 7.91 12.17
N VAL A 115 -2.92 6.61 11.88
CA VAL A 115 -4.08 5.87 11.36
C VAL A 115 -5.20 5.94 12.39
N VAL A 116 -6.38 6.33 11.93
CA VAL A 116 -7.58 6.50 12.77
C VAL A 116 -8.62 5.43 12.52
N ASP A 117 -8.64 4.86 11.31
CA ASP A 117 -9.45 3.68 11.00
C ASP A 117 -8.86 2.93 9.80
N ALA A 118 -9.22 1.66 9.67
CA ALA A 118 -8.86 0.81 8.55
C ALA A 118 -9.83 -0.38 8.43
N ALA A 119 -10.06 -0.83 7.21
CA ALA A 119 -10.93 -1.96 6.88
C ALA A 119 -10.37 -2.79 5.72
N VAL A 120 -10.66 -4.09 5.74
CA VAL A 120 -10.46 -4.99 4.61
C VAL A 120 -11.79 -5.04 3.85
N LEU A 121 -11.81 -4.49 2.65
CA LEU A 121 -13.04 -4.37 1.86
C LEU A 121 -13.33 -5.65 1.09
N GLN A 122 -12.31 -6.27 0.52
CA GLN A 122 -12.45 -7.51 -0.23
C GLN A 122 -11.18 -8.35 -0.17
N SER A 123 -11.34 -9.66 0.02
CA SER A 123 -10.27 -10.62 -0.26
C SER A 123 -10.46 -11.15 -1.68
N ILE A 124 -9.55 -10.79 -2.58
CA ILE A 124 -9.60 -11.19 -3.99
C ILE A 124 -8.93 -12.56 -4.14
N VAL A 125 -7.72 -12.70 -3.64
CA VAL A 125 -6.99 -13.96 -3.54
C VAL A 125 -6.65 -14.19 -2.08
N PRO A 126 -7.43 -15.01 -1.35
CA PRO A 126 -7.15 -15.32 0.05
C PRO A 126 -5.91 -16.20 0.18
N ARG A 127 -5.26 -16.13 1.35
CA ARG A 127 -4.21 -17.09 1.72
C ARG A 127 -4.80 -18.47 1.90
N THR A 128 -4.05 -19.49 1.49
CA THR A 128 -4.40 -20.89 1.69
C THR A 128 -3.25 -21.63 2.36
N ALA A 129 -3.51 -22.84 2.88
CA ALA A 129 -2.45 -23.68 3.41
C ALA A 129 -1.40 -24.06 2.34
N SER A 130 -1.82 -24.20 1.08
CA SER A 130 -0.93 -24.49 -0.06
C SER A 130 -0.17 -23.27 -0.57
N ASN A 131 -0.70 -22.07 -0.37
CA ASN A 131 -0.03 -20.82 -0.71
C ASN A 131 -0.12 -19.81 0.45
N PRO A 132 0.70 -19.99 1.50
CA PRO A 132 0.59 -19.20 2.73
C PRO A 132 1.13 -17.77 2.58
N TYR A 133 1.88 -17.46 1.52
CA TYR A 133 2.47 -16.14 1.29
C TYR A 133 1.63 -15.25 0.37
N ARG A 134 0.87 -15.84 -0.56
CA ARG A 134 0.07 -15.09 -1.54
C ARG A 134 -1.20 -14.54 -0.91
N TYR A 135 -1.37 -13.23 -1.03
CA TYR A 135 -2.61 -12.54 -0.72
C TYR A 135 -2.81 -11.39 -1.70
N VAL A 136 -4.04 -11.23 -2.18
CA VAL A 136 -4.48 -10.04 -2.91
C VAL A 136 -5.78 -9.57 -2.29
N GLY A 137 -5.85 -8.32 -1.87
CA GLY A 137 -7.07 -7.79 -1.26
C GLY A 137 -7.19 -6.29 -1.39
N ILE A 138 -8.43 -5.83 -1.42
CA ILE A 138 -8.78 -4.42 -1.46
C ILE A 138 -8.97 -3.95 -0.03
N LYS A 139 -8.31 -2.84 0.31
CA LYS A 139 -8.28 -2.31 1.66
C LYS A 139 -8.46 -0.81 1.66
N TRP A 140 -9.02 -0.33 2.75
CA TRP A 140 -9.18 1.10 3.01
C TRP A 140 -8.55 1.48 4.34
N TYR A 141 -7.96 2.66 4.43
CA TYR A 141 -7.52 3.23 5.70
C TYR A 141 -7.47 4.76 5.67
N ALA A 142 -7.71 5.36 6.83
CA ALA A 142 -7.68 6.80 7.03
C ALA A 142 -6.58 7.21 8.00
N THR A 143 -5.91 8.32 7.70
CA THR A 143 -4.78 8.85 8.45
C THR A 143 -4.97 10.33 8.77
N LYS A 144 -4.70 10.71 10.02
CA LYS A 144 -4.56 12.11 10.39
C LYS A 144 -3.27 12.68 9.83
N SER A 145 -3.32 13.92 9.38
CA SER A 145 -2.13 14.66 8.98
C SER A 145 -1.15 14.85 10.14
N ALA A 146 0.14 14.99 9.81
CA ALA A 146 1.19 15.33 10.78
C ALA A 146 1.29 16.85 11.00
N SER A 147 0.67 17.65 10.15
CA SER A 147 0.71 19.11 10.18
C SER A 147 -0.69 19.67 10.00
N MET A 148 -1.03 20.73 10.73
CA MET A 148 -2.31 21.45 10.58
C MET A 148 -2.49 22.07 9.19
N MET A 149 -1.41 22.21 8.41
CA MET A 149 -1.43 22.76 7.04
C MET A 149 -1.68 21.69 5.96
N VAL A 150 -1.76 20.42 6.32
CA VAL A 150 -2.02 19.32 5.39
C VAL A 150 -3.32 18.64 5.81
N THR A 151 -4.22 18.41 4.86
CA THR A 151 -5.51 17.74 5.10
C THR A 151 -5.31 16.29 5.55
N ASN A 152 -6.27 15.75 6.29
CA ASN A 152 -6.28 14.31 6.54
C ASN A 152 -6.47 13.57 5.22
N ARG A 153 -6.15 12.27 5.21
CA ARG A 153 -6.20 11.45 3.99
C ARG A 153 -6.83 10.11 4.26
N ASP A 154 -7.73 9.69 3.39
CA ASP A 154 -8.09 8.30 3.20
C ASP A 154 -7.43 7.68 1.96
N TYR A 155 -7.43 6.36 1.92
CA TYR A 155 -6.76 5.58 0.89
C TYR A 155 -7.58 4.35 0.57
N CYS A 156 -7.90 4.15 -0.71
CA CYS A 156 -8.38 2.89 -1.25
C CYS A 156 -7.24 2.23 -2.04
N VAL A 157 -6.82 1.03 -1.62
CA VAL A 157 -5.64 0.35 -2.18
C VAL A 157 -5.91 -1.12 -2.46
N LEU A 158 -5.31 -1.62 -3.54
CA LEU A 158 -5.04 -3.03 -3.70
C LEU A 158 -3.73 -3.36 -2.96
N GLU A 159 -3.84 -4.23 -1.95
CA GLU A 159 -2.70 -4.86 -1.33
C GLU A 159 -2.36 -6.16 -2.03
N VAL A 160 -1.09 -6.32 -2.36
CA VAL A 160 -0.50 -7.55 -2.87
C VAL A 160 0.58 -7.97 -1.90
N LEU A 161 0.55 -9.22 -1.46
CA LEU A 161 1.60 -9.85 -0.67
C LEU A 161 1.96 -11.14 -1.36
N ASP A 162 3.24 -11.35 -1.65
CA ASP A 162 3.66 -12.57 -2.33
C ASP A 162 5.10 -12.96 -2.01
N ARG A 163 5.39 -14.25 -2.15
CA ARG A 163 6.75 -14.78 -2.15
C ARG A 163 7.25 -14.86 -3.58
N ILE A 164 8.43 -14.34 -3.82
CA ILE A 164 9.12 -14.39 -5.11
C ILE A 164 10.55 -14.88 -4.91
N VAL A 165 11.22 -15.19 -6.01
CA VAL A 165 12.63 -15.55 -6.04
C VAL A 165 13.37 -14.54 -6.91
N ASP A 166 14.47 -13.98 -6.41
CA ASP A 166 15.31 -13.06 -7.19
C ASP A 166 16.14 -13.78 -8.25
N ALA A 167 16.80 -13.01 -9.13
CA ALA A 167 17.64 -13.57 -10.21
C ALA A 167 18.85 -14.40 -9.70
N ARG A 168 19.18 -14.32 -8.41
CA ARG A 168 20.25 -15.09 -7.77
C ARG A 168 19.72 -16.29 -6.98
N GLY A 169 18.42 -16.56 -7.02
CA GLY A 169 17.80 -17.68 -6.30
C GLY A 169 17.44 -17.39 -4.84
N ASN A 170 17.49 -16.13 -4.39
CA ASN A 170 17.11 -15.78 -3.03
C ASN A 170 15.60 -15.61 -2.89
N ASP A 171 15.03 -16.21 -1.85
CA ASP A 171 13.65 -15.98 -1.48
C ASP A 171 13.43 -14.56 -0.97
N MET A 172 12.37 -13.93 -1.46
CA MET A 172 11.93 -12.60 -1.03
C MET A 172 10.43 -12.60 -0.77
N LEU A 173 10.01 -11.75 0.16
CA LEU A 173 8.60 -11.41 0.33
C LEU A 173 8.39 -9.98 -0.15
N VAL A 174 7.43 -9.77 -1.05
CA VAL A 174 7.04 -8.45 -1.56
C VAL A 174 5.67 -8.08 -1.04
N ARG A 175 5.53 -6.85 -0.54
CA ARG A 175 4.24 -6.23 -0.20
C ARG A 175 4.08 -4.95 -0.99
N VAL A 176 3.00 -4.85 -1.76
CA VAL A 176 2.66 -3.66 -2.55
C VAL A 176 1.31 -3.12 -2.08
N LEU A 177 1.22 -1.80 -1.92
CA LEU A 177 -0.04 -1.08 -1.74
C LEU A 177 -0.19 -0.15 -2.94
N SER A 178 -1.10 -0.46 -3.86
CA SER A 178 -1.36 0.33 -5.05
C SER A 178 -2.72 0.99 -4.96
N SER A 179 -2.79 2.31 -5.10
CA SER A 179 -4.06 3.03 -5.15
C SER A 179 -4.92 2.51 -6.29
N ILE A 180 -6.21 2.32 -6.01
CA ILE A 180 -7.23 1.98 -7.00
C ILE A 180 -8.45 2.88 -6.78
N ASP A 181 -9.16 3.16 -7.87
CA ASP A 181 -10.43 3.85 -7.83
C ASP A 181 -11.56 2.82 -7.84
N LEU A 182 -12.47 2.94 -6.88
CA LEU A 182 -13.62 2.06 -6.72
C LEU A 182 -14.88 2.89 -6.48
N PRO A 183 -15.93 2.75 -7.30
CA PRO A 183 -17.20 3.43 -7.07
C PRO A 183 -17.80 3.17 -5.69
N GLU A 184 -17.63 1.96 -5.15
CA GLU A 184 -18.12 1.53 -3.84
C GLU A 184 -17.31 2.11 -2.68
N CYS A 185 -16.12 2.64 -2.94
CA CYS A 185 -15.22 3.25 -1.98
C CYS A 185 -14.77 4.64 -2.45
N PRO A 186 -15.70 5.62 -2.54
CA PRO A 186 -15.37 6.97 -2.95
C PRO A 186 -14.56 7.70 -1.87
N SER A 187 -13.88 8.78 -2.26
CA SER A 187 -13.15 9.65 -1.32
C SER A 187 -14.07 10.19 -0.23
N LEU A 188 -13.55 10.26 1.00
CA LEU A 188 -14.27 10.81 2.14
C LEU A 188 -14.00 12.30 2.37
N GLU A 189 -13.38 13.01 1.43
CA GLU A 189 -12.88 14.38 1.67
C GLU A 189 -14.03 15.32 2.00
N ALA A 190 -15.09 15.29 1.18
CA ALA A 190 -16.26 16.12 1.37
C ALA A 190 -17.11 15.70 2.58
N SER A 191 -17.16 14.40 2.91
CA SER A 191 -18.09 13.86 3.91
C SER A 191 -17.50 13.82 5.33
N HIS A 192 -16.20 13.54 5.44
CA HIS A 192 -15.49 13.32 6.71
C HIS A 192 -14.23 14.20 6.87
N GLY A 193 -13.79 14.89 5.81
CA GLY A 193 -12.54 15.66 5.82
C GLY A 193 -11.29 14.77 5.81
N PHE A 194 -11.37 13.60 5.16
CA PHE A 194 -10.30 12.64 4.95
C PHE A 194 -10.14 12.32 3.47
#